data_AF-R9IG08-F1
#
_entry.id   AF-R9IG08-F1
#
_cell.length_a   1.000
_cell.length_b   1.000
_cell.length_c   1.000
_cell.angle_alpha   90.00
_cell.angle_beta   90.00
_cell.angle_gamma   90.00
#
_symmetry.space_group_name_H-M   'P 1'
#
loop_
_entity.id
_entity.type
_entity.pdbx_description
1 polymer ?
#
loop_
_entity_poly.entity_id
_entity_poly.type
_entity_poly.pdbx_seq_one_letter_code
_entity_poly.pdbx_strand_id
1 'polypeptide(L)'
;MNSNEKNTVLYEKMAAEQDIFRDWLKSQSPEEVLNHAYEYTVREDIVMAMEVLELTDAQAQALLDSPSPLADVYRHFEKLETGYMDVIRESIEERANEMHRAKEEQRAAPIYPHSAAYASEHGEMAQYRASLQVSLACKEAIEQAINAHYGDNRLNTEAAVKEVLEQFGPERMQVILANTVLKKEHDGRISRDNKAWAKTIPMPEDGGDPRHSYVLVVDKVNPGLTDL
;
A
#
# COMPACT_ATOMS: atom_id res chain seq x y z
N MET A 1 5.97 -53.61 15.04
CA MET A 1 6.12 -52.37 14.26
C MET A 1 6.62 -51.31 15.21
N ASN A 2 7.70 -50.63 14.85
CA ASN A 2 8.19 -49.45 15.58
C ASN A 2 7.23 -48.29 15.28
N SER A 3 7.00 -47.36 16.23
CA SER A 3 6.10 -46.20 16.04
C SER A 3 6.39 -45.41 14.76
N ASN A 4 7.67 -45.39 14.35
CA ASN A 4 8.10 -44.73 13.12
C ASN A 4 7.61 -45.43 11.82
N GLU A 5 7.41 -46.75 11.85
CA GLU A 5 7.00 -47.54 10.68
C GLU A 5 5.53 -47.27 10.31
N LYS A 6 4.62 -47.21 11.29
CA LYS A 6 3.20 -46.92 11.01
C LYS A 6 2.96 -45.49 10.55
N ASN A 7 3.70 -44.52 11.08
CA ASN A 7 3.62 -43.13 10.61
C ASN A 7 4.09 -43.01 9.16
N THR A 8 5.19 -43.70 8.80
CA THR A 8 5.67 -43.76 7.40
C THR A 8 4.60 -44.33 6.46
N VAL A 9 4.00 -45.48 6.83
CA VAL A 9 2.95 -46.10 6.01
C VAL A 9 1.70 -45.22 5.90
N LEU A 10 1.33 -44.52 6.97
CA LEU A 10 0.20 -43.60 6.95
C LEU A 10 0.47 -42.39 6.06
N TYR A 11 1.67 -41.80 6.15
CA TYR A 11 2.11 -40.73 5.25
C TYR A 11 2.03 -41.17 3.78
N GLU A 12 2.61 -42.32 3.44
CA GLU A 12 2.59 -42.86 2.07
C GLU A 12 1.16 -43.08 1.57
N LYS A 13 0.26 -43.58 2.43
CA LYS A 13 -1.15 -43.79 2.09
C LYS A 13 -1.88 -42.46 1.84
N MET A 14 -1.67 -41.45 2.69
CA MET A 14 -2.27 -40.13 2.52
C MET A 14 -1.72 -39.41 1.28
N ALA A 15 -0.41 -39.52 1.01
CA ALA A 15 0.22 -38.98 -0.19
C ALA A 15 -0.34 -39.62 -1.47
N ALA A 16 -0.50 -40.94 -1.49
CA ALA A 16 -1.13 -41.65 -2.61
C ALA A 16 -2.60 -41.24 -2.80
N GLU A 17 -3.35 -41.03 -1.71
CA GLU A 17 -4.72 -40.50 -1.78
C GLU A 17 -4.76 -39.09 -2.39
N GLN A 18 -3.79 -38.24 -2.04
CA GLN A 18 -3.66 -36.91 -2.62
C GLN A 18 -3.32 -36.94 -4.10
N ASP A 19 -2.43 -37.85 -4.54
CA ASP A 19 -2.10 -38.01 -5.97
C ASP A 19 -3.32 -38.44 -6.78
N ILE A 20 -4.16 -39.34 -6.25
CA ILE A 20 -5.43 -39.72 -6.89
C ILE A 20 -6.35 -38.49 -7.03
N PHE A 21 -6.48 -37.68 -5.98
CA PHE A 21 -7.29 -36.46 -6.02
C PHE A 21 -6.74 -35.43 -7.03
N ARG A 22 -5.42 -35.25 -7.05
CA ARG A 22 -4.71 -34.39 -8.01
C ARG A 22 -4.95 -34.83 -9.45
N ASP A 23 -4.86 -36.13 -9.73
CA ASP A 23 -5.07 -36.67 -11.07
C ASP A 23 -6.53 -36.55 -11.51
N TRP A 24 -7.49 -36.70 -10.58
CA TRP A 24 -8.88 -36.39 -10.84
C TRP A 24 -9.06 -34.90 -11.20
N LEU A 25 -8.47 -33.97 -10.44
CA LEU A 25 -8.54 -32.52 -10.71
C LEU A 25 -8.00 -32.16 -12.10
N LYS A 26 -6.89 -32.78 -12.54
CA LYS A 26 -6.32 -32.55 -13.88
C LYS A 26 -7.27 -32.90 -15.03
N SER A 27 -8.26 -33.76 -14.77
CA SER A 27 -9.29 -34.14 -15.76
C SER A 27 -10.54 -33.26 -15.71
N GLN A 28 -10.66 -32.36 -14.73
CA GLN A 28 -11.81 -31.48 -14.56
C GLN A 28 -11.71 -30.17 -15.35
N SER A 29 -12.82 -29.44 -15.44
CA SER A 29 -12.85 -28.09 -16.01
C SER A 29 -12.12 -27.08 -15.12
N PRO A 30 -11.67 -25.92 -15.64
CA PRO A 30 -11.06 -24.88 -14.81
C PRO A 30 -11.97 -24.39 -13.67
N GLU A 31 -13.28 -24.29 -13.90
CA GLU A 31 -14.26 -23.91 -12.88
C GLU A 31 -14.31 -24.92 -11.74
N GLU A 32 -14.31 -26.21 -12.07
CA GLU A 32 -14.34 -27.27 -11.08
C GLU A 32 -13.01 -27.38 -10.30
N VAL A 33 -11.88 -27.14 -10.97
CA VAL A 33 -10.59 -27.02 -10.28
C VAL A 33 -10.61 -25.87 -9.27
N LEU A 34 -11.22 -24.73 -9.61
CA LEU A 34 -11.35 -23.60 -8.67
C LEU A 34 -12.24 -23.94 -7.47
N ASN A 35 -13.32 -24.71 -7.66
CA ASN A 35 -14.20 -25.15 -6.58
C ASN A 35 -13.47 -26.02 -5.54
N HIS A 36 -12.42 -26.74 -5.94
CA HIS A 36 -11.64 -27.63 -5.07
C HIS A 36 -10.24 -27.09 -4.71
N ALA A 37 -9.87 -25.88 -5.12
CA ALA A 37 -8.53 -25.34 -4.91
C ALA A 37 -8.14 -25.20 -3.43
N TYR A 38 -9.10 -24.83 -2.59
CA TYR A 38 -8.90 -24.74 -1.14
C TYR A 38 -8.71 -26.13 -0.52
N GLU A 39 -9.60 -27.09 -0.82
CA GLU A 39 -9.45 -28.47 -0.35
C GLU A 39 -8.09 -29.06 -0.78
N TYR A 40 -7.71 -28.87 -2.04
CA TYR A 40 -6.43 -29.34 -2.56
C TYR A 40 -5.25 -28.81 -1.74
N THR A 41 -5.22 -27.49 -1.50
CA THR A 41 -4.14 -26.83 -0.74
C THR A 41 -4.07 -27.36 0.68
N VAL A 42 -5.21 -27.42 1.39
CA VAL A 42 -5.24 -27.89 2.77
C VAL A 42 -4.85 -29.38 2.88
N ARG A 43 -5.22 -30.20 1.90
CA ARG A 43 -4.79 -31.61 1.85
C ARG A 43 -3.27 -31.75 1.68
N GLU A 44 -2.63 -30.91 0.86
CA GLU A 44 -1.16 -30.86 0.77
C GLU A 44 -0.54 -30.47 2.12
N ASP A 45 -1.10 -29.48 2.81
CA ASP A 45 -0.61 -29.04 4.13
C ASP A 45 -0.75 -30.15 5.19
N ILE A 46 -1.85 -30.93 5.16
CA ILE A 46 -2.03 -32.08 6.04
C ILE A 46 -0.98 -33.16 5.76
N VAL A 47 -0.72 -33.48 4.48
CA VAL A 47 0.33 -34.45 4.09
C VAL A 47 1.71 -33.95 4.52
N MET A 48 1.99 -32.66 4.33
CA MET A 48 3.25 -32.04 4.75
C MET A 48 3.42 -32.08 6.27
N ALA A 49 2.35 -31.86 7.04
CA ALA A 49 2.39 -31.97 8.50
C ALA A 49 2.72 -33.41 8.96
N MET A 50 2.30 -34.43 8.21
CA MET A 50 2.65 -35.84 8.50
C MET A 50 4.14 -36.15 8.31
N GLU A 51 4.94 -35.29 7.67
CA GLU A 51 6.41 -35.47 7.59
C GLU A 51 7.11 -35.29 8.94
N VAL A 52 6.49 -34.52 9.85
CA VAL A 52 7.05 -34.22 11.17
C VAL A 52 6.18 -34.68 12.33
N LEU A 53 4.88 -34.93 12.10
CA LEU A 53 3.95 -35.38 13.13
C LEU A 53 4.19 -36.85 13.49
N GLU A 54 4.56 -37.12 14.75
CA GLU A 54 4.71 -38.48 15.26
C GLU A 54 3.46 -38.92 16.05
N LEU A 55 2.56 -39.66 15.40
CA LEU A 55 1.41 -40.28 16.07
C LEU A 55 1.83 -41.53 16.85
N THR A 56 1.09 -41.84 17.91
CA THR A 56 1.21 -43.16 18.56
C THR A 56 0.77 -44.25 17.59
N ASP A 57 1.31 -45.47 17.76
CA ASP A 57 0.93 -46.64 16.96
C ASP A 57 -0.58 -46.90 16.88
N ALA A 58 -1.32 -46.58 17.95
CA ALA A 58 -2.77 -46.75 18.00
C ALA A 58 -3.50 -45.69 17.18
N GLN A 59 -3.06 -44.43 17.23
CA GLN A 59 -3.62 -43.33 16.43
C GLN A 59 -3.32 -43.54 14.95
N ALA A 60 -2.07 -43.87 14.60
CA ALA A 60 -1.69 -44.16 13.22
C ALA A 60 -2.47 -45.35 12.65
N GLN A 61 -2.67 -46.41 13.45
CA GLN A 61 -3.48 -47.55 13.04
C GLN A 61 -4.95 -47.16 12.79
N ALA A 62 -5.56 -46.36 13.67
CA ALA A 62 -6.94 -45.94 13.50
C ALA A 62 -7.18 -45.15 12.21
N LEU A 63 -6.22 -44.29 11.82
CA LEU A 63 -6.26 -43.61 10.52
C LEU A 63 -5.98 -44.58 9.35
N LEU A 64 -5.02 -45.50 9.49
CA LEU A 64 -4.76 -46.52 8.47
C LEU A 64 -5.97 -47.40 8.18
N ASP A 65 -6.84 -47.65 9.17
CA ASP A 65 -8.06 -48.43 9.01
C ASP A 65 -9.15 -47.68 8.20
N SER A 66 -9.04 -46.36 8.05
CA SER A 66 -9.91 -45.58 7.15
C SER A 66 -9.59 -45.88 5.67
N PRO A 67 -10.60 -45.98 4.78
CA PRO A 67 -10.36 -46.06 3.34
C PRO A 67 -9.80 -44.75 2.74
N SER A 68 -10.06 -43.59 3.37
CA SER A 68 -9.67 -42.26 2.89
C SER A 68 -9.19 -41.36 4.04
N PRO A 69 -8.07 -41.72 4.69
CA PRO A 69 -7.61 -41.02 5.88
C PRO A 69 -7.34 -39.52 5.65
N LEU A 70 -6.85 -39.12 4.48
CA LEU A 70 -6.56 -37.70 4.22
C LEU A 70 -7.85 -36.90 4.10
N ALA A 71 -8.84 -37.40 3.33
CA ALA A 71 -10.15 -36.77 3.22
C ALA A 71 -10.87 -36.67 4.58
N ASP A 72 -10.71 -37.68 5.44
CA ASP A 72 -11.34 -37.67 6.77
C ASP A 72 -10.72 -36.60 7.68
N VAL A 73 -9.40 -36.45 7.66
CA VAL A 73 -8.70 -35.39 8.41
C VAL A 73 -9.07 -34.01 7.86
N TYR A 74 -9.12 -33.83 6.54
CA TYR A 74 -9.58 -32.58 5.92
C TYR A 74 -10.99 -32.18 6.40
N ARG A 75 -11.97 -33.09 6.34
CA ARG A 75 -13.35 -32.82 6.79
C ARG A 75 -13.45 -32.54 8.29
N HIS A 76 -12.51 -33.04 9.08
CA HIS A 76 -12.41 -32.69 10.50
C HIS A 76 -11.87 -31.27 10.67
N PHE A 77 -10.77 -30.94 9.98
CA PHE A 77 -10.13 -29.63 10.03
C PHE A 77 -11.02 -28.49 9.51
N GLU A 78 -11.70 -28.68 8.37
CA GLU A 78 -12.57 -27.66 7.75
C GLU A 78 -13.66 -27.14 8.70
N LYS A 79 -14.12 -27.96 9.64
CA LYS A 79 -15.12 -27.55 10.65
C LYS A 79 -14.54 -26.73 11.80
N LEU A 80 -13.23 -26.81 12.00
CA LEU A 80 -12.50 -26.16 13.08
C LEU A 80 -11.78 -24.90 12.63
N GLU A 81 -11.48 -24.76 11.33
CA GLU A 81 -10.77 -23.60 10.81
C GLU A 81 -11.65 -22.36 10.82
N THR A 82 -11.56 -21.60 11.92
CA THR A 82 -12.24 -20.29 12.05
C THR A 82 -11.27 -19.12 12.03
N GLY A 83 -9.99 -19.34 12.34
CA GLY A 83 -9.02 -18.26 12.57
C GLY A 83 -8.47 -17.59 11.32
N TYR A 84 -8.43 -18.28 10.17
CA TYR A 84 -7.86 -17.72 8.93
C TYR A 84 -8.60 -16.46 8.46
N MET A 85 -9.93 -16.48 8.51
CA MET A 85 -10.74 -15.32 8.15
C MET A 85 -10.55 -14.15 9.11
N ASP A 86 -10.26 -14.40 10.38
CA ASP A 86 -9.97 -13.34 11.35
C ASP A 86 -8.62 -12.67 11.03
N VAL A 87 -7.59 -13.46 10.70
CA VAL A 87 -6.30 -12.92 10.24
C VAL A 87 -6.46 -12.07 8.98
N ILE A 88 -7.31 -12.48 8.03
CA ILE A 88 -7.61 -11.67 6.84
C ILE A 88 -8.25 -10.34 7.23
N ARG A 89 -9.27 -10.36 8.11
CA ARG A 89 -9.96 -9.15 8.56
C ARG A 89 -9.00 -8.20 9.27
N GLU A 90 -8.22 -8.73 10.22
CA GLU A 90 -7.20 -7.97 10.95
C GLU A 90 -6.18 -7.36 9.99
N SER A 91 -5.69 -8.14 9.00
CA SER A 91 -4.75 -7.64 8.00
C SER A 91 -5.32 -6.49 7.16
N ILE A 92 -6.60 -6.55 6.79
CA ILE A 92 -7.29 -5.47 6.06
C ILE A 92 -7.40 -4.23 6.95
N GLU A 93 -7.85 -4.40 8.19
CA GLU A 93 -8.04 -3.30 9.14
C GLU A 93 -6.72 -2.61 9.49
N GLU A 94 -5.69 -3.39 9.83
CA GLU A 94 -4.36 -2.89 10.14
C GLU A 94 -3.77 -2.13 8.94
N ARG A 95 -3.83 -2.72 7.73
CA ARG A 95 -3.31 -2.06 6.54
C ARG A 95 -4.06 -0.78 6.20
N ALA A 96 -5.39 -0.77 6.34
CA ALA A 96 -6.20 0.42 6.14
C ALA A 96 -5.85 1.51 7.18
N ASN A 97 -5.68 1.12 8.44
CA ASN A 97 -5.29 2.02 9.52
C ASN A 97 -3.89 2.61 9.30
N GLU A 98 -2.92 1.84 8.83
CA GLU A 98 -1.59 2.33 8.46
C GLU A 98 -1.67 3.37 7.35
N MET A 99 -2.40 3.07 6.27
CA MET A 99 -2.56 3.99 5.14
C MET A 99 -3.26 5.28 5.56
N HIS A 100 -4.29 5.18 6.41
CA HIS A 100 -5.00 6.34 6.94
C HIS A 100 -4.09 7.21 7.83
N ARG A 101 -3.33 6.59 8.75
CA ARG A 101 -2.39 7.31 9.61
C ARG A 101 -1.31 8.01 8.80
N ALA A 102 -0.72 7.32 7.80
CA ALA A 102 0.29 7.92 6.94
C ALA A 102 -0.25 9.16 6.20
N LYS A 103 -1.50 9.11 5.70
CA LYS A 103 -2.17 10.25 5.06
C LYS A 103 -2.38 11.41 6.03
N GLU A 104 -2.86 11.12 7.24
CA GLU A 104 -3.07 12.15 8.28
C GLU A 104 -1.75 12.76 8.77
N GLU A 105 -0.70 11.97 8.96
CA GLU A 105 0.64 12.45 9.31
C GLU A 105 1.24 13.32 8.21
N GLN A 106 1.08 12.94 6.94
CA GLN A 106 1.52 13.74 5.80
C GLN A 106 0.77 15.07 5.72
N ARG A 107 -0.54 15.05 5.96
CA ARG A 107 -1.40 16.24 5.98
C ARG A 107 -1.07 17.17 7.16
N ALA A 108 -0.74 16.59 8.32
CA ALA A 108 -0.40 17.32 9.54
C ALA A 108 1.09 17.69 9.63
N ALA A 109 1.92 17.25 8.68
CA ALA A 109 3.34 17.53 8.69
C ALA A 109 3.56 19.06 8.74
N PRO A 110 4.39 19.57 9.66
CA PRO A 110 4.63 21.00 9.76
C PRO A 110 5.46 21.52 8.59
N ILE A 111 5.27 22.79 8.23
CA ILE A 111 6.14 23.50 7.30
C ILE A 111 7.29 24.07 8.12
N TYR A 112 8.51 23.64 7.83
CA TYR A 112 9.71 24.17 8.47
C TYR A 112 9.97 25.60 7.96
N PRO A 113 10.03 26.62 8.84
CA PRO A 113 10.00 28.03 8.42
C PRO A 113 11.36 28.61 8.04
N HIS A 114 12.47 27.98 8.45
CA HIS A 114 13.80 28.53 8.27
C HIS A 114 14.57 27.92 7.09
N SER A 115 15.66 28.56 6.72
CA SER A 115 16.54 28.10 5.65
C SER A 115 17.29 26.82 6.01
N ALA A 116 17.80 26.12 4.99
CA ALA A 116 18.68 24.97 5.18
C ALA A 116 19.96 25.31 5.97
N ALA A 117 20.48 26.53 5.80
CA ALA A 117 21.65 27.02 6.54
C ALA A 117 21.34 27.13 8.04
N TYR A 118 20.21 27.75 8.39
CA TYR A 118 19.74 27.84 9.77
C TYR A 118 19.57 26.44 10.37
N ALA A 119 18.90 25.54 9.66
CA ALA A 119 18.69 24.17 10.13
C ALA A 119 20.02 23.42 10.35
N SER A 120 21.03 23.68 9.53
CA SER A 120 22.37 23.11 9.71
C SER A 120 23.08 23.68 10.93
N GLU A 121 23.02 25.00 11.14
CA GLU A 121 23.64 25.67 12.28
C GLU A 121 23.01 25.28 13.62
N HIS A 122 21.71 24.97 13.63
CA HIS A 122 20.94 24.66 14.84
C HIS A 122 20.70 23.16 15.04
N GLY A 123 21.20 22.29 14.15
CA GLY A 123 21.03 20.84 14.27
C GLY A 123 19.62 20.32 13.92
N GLU A 124 18.82 21.12 13.21
CA GLU A 124 17.42 20.86 12.86
C GLU A 124 17.25 20.27 11.45
N MET A 125 18.34 19.84 10.81
CA MET A 125 18.33 19.31 9.43
C MET A 125 17.36 18.15 9.20
N ALA A 126 17.07 17.34 10.22
CA ALA A 126 16.09 16.26 10.11
C ALA A 126 14.67 16.81 9.88
N GLN A 127 14.29 17.87 10.61
CA GLN A 127 12.99 18.52 10.48
C GLN A 127 12.87 19.25 9.15
N TYR A 128 13.92 19.97 8.74
CA TYR A 128 14.00 20.62 7.43
C TYR A 128 13.80 19.61 6.29
N ARG A 129 14.53 18.49 6.31
CA ARG A 129 14.43 17.44 5.28
C ARG A 129 13.05 16.80 5.23
N ALA A 130 12.46 16.50 6.40
CA ALA A 130 11.11 15.94 6.48
C ALA A 130 10.07 16.91 5.89
N SER A 131 10.11 18.19 6.25
CA SER A 131 9.22 19.21 5.68
C SER A 131 9.41 19.34 4.17
N LEU A 132 10.67 19.39 3.70
CA LEU A 132 10.98 19.49 2.27
C LEU A 132 10.45 18.29 1.49
N GLN A 133 10.59 17.07 2.02
CA GLN A 133 10.08 15.85 1.40
C GLN A 133 8.56 15.91 1.21
N VAL A 134 7.81 16.34 2.22
CA VAL A 134 6.35 16.47 2.10
C VAL A 134 5.96 17.60 1.15
N SER A 135 6.72 18.70 1.12
CA SER A 135 6.52 19.79 0.16
C SER A 135 6.77 19.36 -1.29
N LEU A 136 7.80 18.54 -1.54
CA LEU A 136 8.07 17.96 -2.86
C LEU A 136 6.93 17.03 -3.30
N ALA A 137 6.47 16.16 -2.39
CA ALA A 137 5.32 15.30 -2.66
C ALA A 137 4.03 16.12 -2.95
N CYS A 138 3.82 17.22 -2.22
CA CYS A 138 2.69 18.14 -2.47
C CYS A 138 2.79 18.78 -3.86
N LYS A 139 3.98 19.25 -4.24
CA LYS A 139 4.25 19.80 -5.58
C LYS A 139 3.96 18.78 -6.68
N GLU A 140 4.44 17.55 -6.54
CA GLU A 140 4.19 16.46 -7.50
C GLU A 140 2.70 16.08 -7.57
N ALA A 141 2.00 16.06 -6.43
CA ALA A 141 0.57 15.80 -6.38
C ALA A 141 -0.24 16.90 -7.08
N ILE A 142 0.14 18.17 -6.94
CA ILE A 142 -0.47 19.27 -7.71
C ILE A 142 -0.27 19.06 -9.21
N GLU A 143 0.95 18.71 -9.65
CA GLU A 143 1.25 18.43 -11.05
C GLU A 143 0.41 17.27 -11.60
N GLN A 144 0.29 16.19 -10.83
CA GLN A 144 -0.50 15.01 -11.19
C GLN A 144 -1.99 15.32 -11.26
N ALA A 145 -2.54 16.00 -10.24
CA ALA A 145 -3.94 16.39 -10.18
C ALA A 145 -4.30 17.31 -11.36
N ILE A 146 -3.45 18.29 -11.67
CA ILE A 146 -3.66 19.14 -12.85
C ILE A 146 -3.70 18.30 -14.12
N ASN A 147 -2.73 17.40 -14.33
CA ASN A 147 -2.68 16.58 -15.55
C ASN A 147 -3.85 15.60 -15.67
N ALA A 148 -4.30 15.01 -14.55
CA ALA A 148 -5.42 14.06 -14.53
C ALA A 148 -6.77 14.75 -14.78
N HIS A 149 -6.93 15.99 -14.31
CA HIS A 149 -8.19 16.74 -14.37
C HIS A 149 -8.21 17.83 -15.46
N TYR A 150 -7.22 17.85 -16.36
CA TYR A 150 -7.17 18.78 -17.48
C TYR A 150 -7.62 18.09 -18.78
N GLY A 151 -8.70 18.59 -19.37
CA GLY A 151 -9.28 18.09 -20.62
C GLY A 151 -10.08 19.18 -21.33
N ASP A 152 -10.26 19.07 -22.64
CA ASP A 152 -11.01 20.05 -23.44
C ASP A 152 -10.56 21.53 -23.24
N ASN A 153 -9.24 21.72 -23.08
CA ASN A 153 -8.60 23.01 -22.77
C ASN A 153 -9.12 23.67 -21.48
N ARG A 154 -9.60 22.87 -20.52
CA ARG A 154 -10.10 23.33 -19.23
C ARG A 154 -9.63 22.41 -18.11
N LEU A 155 -9.24 23.03 -16.99
CA LEU A 155 -8.98 22.30 -15.76
C LEU A 155 -10.28 22.16 -14.98
N ASN A 156 -10.61 20.95 -14.55
CA ASN A 156 -11.58 20.77 -13.47
C ASN A 156 -10.91 21.12 -12.14
N THR A 157 -10.90 22.41 -11.82
CA THR A 157 -10.22 22.97 -10.64
C THR A 157 -10.77 22.38 -9.35
N GLU A 158 -12.08 22.17 -9.24
CA GLU A 158 -12.70 21.63 -8.03
C GLU A 158 -12.17 20.23 -7.72
N ALA A 159 -12.13 19.34 -8.71
CA ALA A 159 -11.61 17.99 -8.55
C ALA A 159 -10.11 17.99 -8.23
N ALA A 160 -9.31 18.75 -8.98
CA ALA A 160 -7.87 18.82 -8.78
C ALA A 160 -7.49 19.39 -7.40
N VAL A 161 -8.18 20.45 -6.95
CA VAL A 161 -7.94 21.08 -5.65
C VAL A 161 -8.36 20.15 -4.51
N LYS A 162 -9.53 19.51 -4.62
CA LYS A 162 -10.02 18.59 -3.60
C LYS A 162 -9.03 17.45 -3.36
N GLU A 163 -8.51 16.85 -4.43
CA GLU A 163 -7.57 15.73 -4.36
C GLU A 163 -6.28 16.07 -3.59
N VAL A 164 -5.70 17.25 -3.84
CA VAL A 164 -4.47 17.70 -3.16
C VAL A 164 -4.76 18.14 -1.73
N LEU A 165 -5.86 18.85 -1.49
CA LEU A 165 -6.22 19.33 -0.15
C LEU A 165 -6.46 18.18 0.84
N GLU A 166 -7.08 17.09 0.37
CA GLU A 166 -7.30 15.90 1.19
C GLU A 166 -5.99 15.22 1.63
N GLN A 167 -4.90 15.38 0.88
CA GLN A 167 -3.62 14.74 1.16
C GLN A 167 -2.64 15.63 1.92
N PHE A 168 -2.59 16.93 1.60
CA PHE A 168 -1.54 17.84 2.09
C PHE A 168 -2.06 19.02 2.91
N GLY A 169 -3.38 19.20 2.94
CA GLY A 169 -4.00 20.33 3.61
C GLY A 169 -3.81 21.67 2.88
N PRO A 170 -4.54 22.70 3.31
CA PRO A 170 -4.54 24.00 2.62
C PRO A 170 -3.22 24.75 2.78
N GLU A 171 -2.60 24.71 3.95
CA GLU A 171 -1.39 25.50 4.24
C GLU A 171 -0.23 25.13 3.30
N ARG A 172 0.08 23.83 3.19
CA ARG A 172 1.17 23.36 2.34
C ARG A 172 0.87 23.60 0.86
N MET A 173 -0.36 23.32 0.42
CA MET A 173 -0.77 23.59 -0.95
C MET A 173 -0.62 25.08 -1.30
N GLN A 174 -1.06 25.98 -0.42
CA GLN A 174 -0.92 27.42 -0.60
C GLN A 174 0.54 27.85 -0.68
N VAL A 175 1.42 27.30 0.18
CA VAL A 175 2.86 27.60 0.13
C VAL A 175 3.48 27.20 -1.20
N ILE A 176 3.16 26.01 -1.72
CA ILE A 176 3.68 25.54 -3.01
C ILE A 176 3.18 26.40 -4.18
N LEU A 177 1.89 26.71 -4.20
CA LEU A 177 1.28 27.54 -5.24
C LEU A 177 1.82 28.98 -5.19
N ALA A 178 1.91 29.59 -4.01
CA ALA A 178 2.45 30.93 -3.85
C ALA A 178 3.94 30.98 -4.23
N ASN A 179 4.76 30.01 -3.81
CA ASN A 179 6.15 29.90 -4.26
C ASN A 179 6.24 29.82 -5.79
N THR A 180 5.38 29.02 -6.42
CA THR A 180 5.31 28.90 -7.89
C THR A 180 5.01 30.25 -8.54
N VAL A 181 3.99 30.97 -8.06
CA VAL A 181 3.60 32.29 -8.59
C VAL A 181 4.72 33.32 -8.40
N LEU A 182 5.36 33.36 -7.23
CA LEU A 182 6.46 34.28 -6.93
C LEU A 182 7.67 34.04 -7.85
N LYS A 183 8.05 32.77 -8.09
CA LYS A 183 9.15 32.44 -9.02
C LYS A 183 8.78 32.68 -10.49
N LYS A 184 7.48 32.70 -10.82
CA LYS A 184 6.94 32.98 -12.16
C LYS A 184 6.26 34.35 -12.25
N GLU A 185 6.65 35.34 -11.44
CA GLU A 185 5.97 36.65 -11.40
C GLU A 185 5.96 37.37 -12.78
N HIS A 186 6.95 37.08 -13.62
CA HIS A 186 7.07 37.60 -14.98
C HIS A 186 6.20 36.87 -16.02
N ASP A 187 5.60 35.72 -15.68
CA ASP A 187 4.72 34.97 -16.59
C ASP A 187 3.42 35.76 -16.81
N GLY A 188 3.14 36.08 -18.07
CA GLY A 188 1.97 36.85 -18.49
C GLY A 188 0.65 36.06 -18.38
N ARG A 189 0.72 34.74 -18.20
CA ARG A 189 -0.45 33.87 -18.02
C ARG A 189 -1.03 33.90 -16.60
N ILE A 190 -0.26 34.39 -15.62
CA ILE A 190 -0.69 34.50 -14.23
C ILE A 190 -1.32 35.87 -14.00
N SER A 191 -2.52 35.89 -13.44
CA SER A 191 -3.28 37.10 -13.16
C SER A 191 -2.60 38.00 -12.14
N ARG A 192 -2.99 39.28 -12.13
CA ARG A 192 -2.51 40.25 -11.13
C ARG A 192 -2.96 39.88 -9.73
N ASP A 193 -4.15 39.31 -9.60
CA ASP A 193 -4.73 38.93 -8.32
C ASP A 193 -3.98 37.74 -7.71
N ASN A 194 -3.64 36.72 -8.50
CA ASN A 194 -2.82 35.59 -8.01
C ASN A 194 -1.41 36.05 -7.61
N LYS A 195 -0.82 37.01 -8.34
CA LYS A 195 0.47 37.63 -7.96
C LYS A 195 0.37 38.42 -6.67
N ALA A 196 -0.72 39.15 -6.44
CA ALA A 196 -0.96 39.88 -5.21
C ALA A 196 -1.19 38.91 -4.04
N TRP A 197 -1.99 37.88 -4.24
CA TRP A 197 -2.26 36.82 -3.27
C TRP A 197 -0.97 36.10 -2.84
N ALA A 198 -0.13 35.69 -3.79
CA ALA A 198 1.10 34.96 -3.48
C ALA A 198 2.06 35.74 -2.56
N LYS A 199 2.07 37.08 -2.64
CA LYS A 199 2.86 37.96 -1.76
C LYS A 199 2.33 38.04 -0.32
N THR A 200 1.10 37.56 -0.08
CA THR A 200 0.49 37.53 1.26
C THR A 200 0.80 36.25 2.03
N ILE A 201 1.24 35.18 1.33
CA ILE A 201 1.53 33.89 1.97
C ILE A 201 2.94 33.93 2.59
N PRO A 202 3.09 33.62 3.89
CA PRO A 202 4.41 33.53 4.52
C PRO A 202 5.25 32.42 3.88
N MET A 203 6.36 32.79 3.25
CA MET A 203 7.30 31.83 2.67
C MET A 203 8.37 31.42 3.70
N PRO A 204 8.79 30.15 3.72
CA PRO A 204 9.99 29.75 4.44
C PRO A 204 11.21 30.54 3.97
N GLU A 205 12.13 30.86 4.89
CA GLU A 205 13.32 31.64 4.60
C GLU A 205 14.19 30.96 3.52
N ASP A 206 14.45 31.69 2.44
CA ASP A 206 15.19 31.19 1.27
C ASP A 206 16.69 30.97 1.55
N GLY A 207 17.22 31.54 2.64
CA GLY A 207 18.64 31.46 3.04
C GLY A 207 19.65 31.94 1.99
N GLY A 208 19.18 32.59 0.91
CA GLY A 208 19.99 33.03 -0.22
C GLY A 208 20.35 31.95 -1.26
N ASP A 209 19.98 30.67 -1.07
CA ASP A 209 20.16 29.64 -2.11
C ASP A 209 18.84 29.41 -2.86
N PRO A 210 18.70 29.99 -4.07
CA PRO A 210 17.45 29.90 -4.82
C PRO A 210 17.11 28.46 -5.24
N ARG A 211 18.07 27.53 -5.28
CA ARG A 211 17.83 26.16 -5.76
C ARG A 211 16.76 25.43 -4.93
N HIS A 212 16.70 25.67 -3.62
CA HIS A 212 15.74 25.01 -2.73
C HIS A 212 14.30 25.48 -2.94
N SER A 213 14.09 26.73 -3.33
CA SER A 213 12.75 27.23 -3.64
C SER A 213 12.34 26.92 -5.08
N TYR A 214 13.28 26.82 -6.02
CA TYR A 214 12.99 26.42 -7.40
C TYR A 214 12.54 24.95 -7.54
N VAL A 215 13.03 24.03 -6.71
CA VAL A 215 12.59 22.62 -6.77
C VAL A 215 11.11 22.42 -6.38
N LEU A 216 10.51 23.41 -5.71
CA LEU A 216 9.10 23.42 -5.30
C LEU A 216 8.19 24.17 -6.29
N VAL A 217 8.70 24.57 -7.46
CA VAL A 217 7.90 25.25 -8.50
C VAL A 217 7.13 24.22 -9.32
N VAL A 218 5.80 24.35 -9.38
CA VAL A 218 4.94 23.52 -10.24
C VAL A 218 5.19 23.88 -11.71
N ASP A 219 5.85 22.98 -12.45
CA ASP A 219 6.36 23.23 -13.79
C ASP A 219 6.11 22.10 -14.80
N LYS A 220 5.76 20.90 -14.33
CA LYS A 220 5.44 19.74 -15.19
C LYS A 220 3.95 19.60 -15.48
N VAL A 221 3.31 20.69 -15.88
CA VAL A 221 1.86 20.75 -16.19
C VAL A 221 1.58 21.21 -17.61
N ASN A 222 0.35 21.02 -18.08
CA ASN A 222 -0.06 21.33 -19.45
C ASN A 222 0.29 22.79 -19.86
N PRO A 223 1.00 23.02 -21.00
CA PRO A 223 1.36 24.36 -21.46
C PRO A 223 0.18 25.29 -21.70
N GLY A 224 -0.99 24.73 -22.02
CA GLY A 224 -2.25 25.45 -22.24
C GLY A 224 -2.96 25.86 -20.96
N LEU A 225 -2.43 25.54 -19.78
CA LEU A 225 -2.96 26.04 -18.52
C LEU A 225 -2.69 27.54 -18.41
N THR A 226 -3.76 28.32 -18.29
CA THR A 226 -3.73 29.75 -18.03
C THR A 226 -4.21 29.99 -16.61
N ASP A 227 -3.46 30.78 -15.85
CA ASP A 227 -3.74 31.16 -14.45
C ASP A 227 -3.76 29.97 -13.48
N LEU A 228 -2.60 29.72 -12.84
CA LEU A 228 -2.43 28.75 -11.74
C LEU A 228 -2.86 29.37 -10.41
#